data_AF-X1TPQ8-F1
#
_entry.id   AF-X1TPQ8-F1
#
_cell.length_a   1.000
_cell.length_b   1.000
_cell.length_c   1.000
_cell.angle_alpha   90.00
_cell.angle_beta   90.00
_cell.angle_gamma   90.00
#
_symmetry.space_group_name_H-M   'P 1'
#
loop_
_entity.id
_entity.type
_entity.pdbx_description
1 polymer ?
#
loop_
_entity_poly.entity_id
_entity_poly.type
_entity_poly.pdbx_seq_one_letter_code
_entity_poly.pdbx_strand_id
1 'polypeptide(L)'
;LGVIPRETVPKIKLARVNLKRMDEILKETHHDMTAFLGAVSDSLGNESRFIHLGLTSSDVIDTALSLQLVEATEILSQDIKELISVLAQKAIEHKYTVMIGRTHGIHAEPTSFGFLNNHRPSGQIRRVGEAAFSGKIGIKAVNIINDFY
;
A
#
# COMPACT_ATOMS: atom_id res chain seq x y z
N LEU A 1 -17.11 24.53 -1.70
CA LEU A 1 -18.25 24.36 -2.65
C LEU A 1 -19.64 24.32 -1.98
N GLY A 2 -19.79 24.19 -0.66
CA GLY A 2 -21.07 24.43 0.03
C GLY A 2 -22.22 23.45 -0.25
N VAL A 3 -22.00 22.42 -1.08
CA VAL A 3 -23.03 21.45 -1.52
C VAL A 3 -23.37 20.41 -0.45
N ILE A 4 -22.41 20.07 0.43
CA ILE A 4 -22.58 19.09 1.50
C ILE A 4 -22.66 19.85 2.83
N PRO A 5 -23.74 19.71 3.63
CA PRO A 5 -23.83 20.33 4.95
C PRO A 5 -22.71 19.83 5.87
N ARG A 6 -22.07 20.72 6.63
CA ARG A 6 -20.87 20.39 7.43
C ARG A 6 -21.13 19.32 8.50
N GLU A 7 -22.34 19.30 9.04
CA GLU A 7 -22.83 18.31 10.01
C GLU A 7 -22.95 16.89 9.44
N THR A 8 -22.90 16.74 8.11
CA THR A 8 -22.99 15.45 7.42
C THR A 8 -21.67 14.68 7.49
N VAL A 9 -20.54 15.39 7.41
CA VAL A 9 -19.20 14.77 7.32
C VAL A 9 -18.87 13.92 8.55
N PRO A 10 -19.13 14.36 9.80
CA PRO A 10 -18.92 13.52 10.98
C PRO A 10 -19.74 12.23 10.94
N LYS A 11 -20.95 12.25 10.38
CA LYS A 11 -21.81 11.06 10.27
C LYS A 11 -21.26 10.07 9.24
N ILE A 12 -20.84 10.57 8.07
CA ILE A 12 -20.21 9.75 7.02
C ILE A 12 -18.92 9.09 7.53
N LYS A 13 -18.13 9.77 8.37
CA LYS A 13 -16.92 9.18 8.98
C LYS A 13 -17.19 7.98 9.88
N LEU A 14 -18.42 7.83 10.39
CA LEU A 14 -18.83 6.68 11.21
C LEU A 14 -19.39 5.52 10.37
N ALA A 15 -19.44 5.66 9.05
CA ALA A 15 -19.93 4.62 8.15
C ALA A 15 -19.19 3.30 8.37
N ARG A 16 -19.91 2.20 8.19
CA ARG A 16 -19.40 0.83 8.29
C ARG A 16 -19.76 0.07 7.04
N VAL A 17 -18.93 -0.89 6.69
CA VAL A 17 -19.16 -1.77 5.54
C VAL A 17 -19.40 -3.19 6.03
N ASN A 18 -20.50 -3.79 5.59
CA ASN A 18 -20.77 -5.20 5.80
C ASN A 18 -20.40 -5.98 4.53
N LEU A 19 -19.32 -6.76 4.60
CA LEU A 19 -18.80 -7.51 3.44
C LEU A 19 -19.79 -8.56 2.93
N LYS A 20 -20.55 -9.24 3.81
CA LYS A 20 -21.56 -10.21 3.38
C LYS A 20 -22.65 -9.52 2.56
N ARG A 21 -23.06 -8.34 3.00
CA ARG A 21 -24.05 -7.52 2.31
C ARG A 21 -23.52 -7.02 0.96
N MET A 22 -22.27 -6.59 0.93
CA MET A 22 -21.60 -6.22 -0.33
C MET A 22 -21.60 -7.38 -1.33
N ASP A 23 -21.27 -8.60 -0.87
CA ASP A 23 -21.27 -9.80 -1.71
C ASP A 23 -22.66 -10.13 -2.28
N GLU A 24 -23.73 -9.94 -1.50
CA GLU A 24 -25.11 -10.08 -1.99
C GLU A 24 -25.40 -9.09 -3.12
N ILE A 25 -25.12 -7.80 -2.90
CA ILE A 25 -25.36 -6.75 -3.89
C ILE A 25 -24.48 -6.95 -5.13
N LEU A 26 -23.25 -7.44 -4.94
CA LEU A 26 -22.33 -7.73 -6.05
C LEU A 26 -22.87 -8.85 -6.96
N LYS A 27 -23.55 -9.86 -6.42
CA LYS A 27 -24.18 -10.92 -7.22
C LYS A 27 -25.31 -10.41 -8.10
N GLU A 28 -25.98 -9.34 -7.70
CA GLU A 28 -27.08 -8.73 -8.45
C GLU A 28 -26.58 -7.69 -9.44
N THR A 29 -25.67 -6.82 -9.01
CA THR A 29 -25.22 -5.66 -9.79
C THR A 29 -24.04 -5.97 -10.72
N HIS A 30 -23.27 -7.00 -10.40
CA HIS A 30 -21.99 -7.35 -11.07
C HIS A 30 -21.02 -6.16 -11.21
N HIS A 31 -21.14 -5.17 -10.32
CA HIS A 31 -20.30 -3.98 -10.28
C HIS A 31 -19.87 -3.71 -8.84
N ASP A 32 -18.56 -3.83 -8.60
CA ASP A 32 -17.89 -3.67 -7.30
C ASP A 32 -18.17 -2.33 -6.60
N MET A 33 -18.03 -1.20 -7.29
CA MET A 33 -18.30 0.12 -6.69
C MET A 33 -19.76 0.30 -6.34
N THR A 34 -20.69 -0.13 -7.19
CA THR A 34 -22.12 -0.09 -6.86
C THR A 34 -22.42 -0.94 -5.63
N ALA A 35 -21.84 -2.15 -5.55
CA ALA A 35 -21.99 -3.02 -4.40
C ALA A 35 -21.40 -2.43 -3.11
N PHE A 36 -20.21 -1.82 -3.20
CA PHE A 36 -19.57 -1.13 -2.08
C PHE A 36 -20.43 0.04 -1.58
N LEU A 37 -20.90 0.91 -2.47
CA LEU A 37 -21.73 2.06 -2.10
C LEU A 37 -23.05 1.63 -1.48
N GLY A 38 -23.68 0.57 -1.99
CA GLY A 38 -24.87 -0.02 -1.39
C GLY A 38 -24.60 -0.51 0.04
N ALA A 39 -23.54 -1.30 0.23
CA ALA A 39 -23.20 -1.84 1.54
C ALA A 39 -22.77 -0.77 2.56
N VAL A 40 -22.10 0.30 2.13
CA VAL A 40 -21.77 1.47 2.97
C VAL A 40 -23.04 2.23 3.35
N SER A 41 -23.94 2.42 2.38
CA SER A 41 -25.18 3.17 2.56
C SER A 41 -26.09 2.54 3.61
N ASP A 42 -26.07 1.21 3.77
CA ASP A 42 -26.85 0.50 4.78
C ASP A 42 -26.48 0.91 6.24
N SER A 43 -25.28 1.46 6.46
CA SER A 43 -24.84 1.98 7.76
C SER A 43 -25.15 3.47 7.97
N LEU A 44 -25.65 4.13 6.94
CA LEU A 44 -25.89 5.57 6.88
C LEU A 44 -27.39 5.85 6.68
N GLY A 45 -27.83 7.00 7.16
CA GLY A 45 -29.15 7.54 6.88
C GLY A 45 -29.18 8.35 5.58
N ASN A 46 -29.88 9.48 5.64
CA ASN A 46 -30.05 10.41 4.53
C ASN A 46 -28.74 10.96 3.95
N GLU A 47 -27.66 10.93 4.73
CA GLU A 47 -26.31 11.34 4.33
C GLU A 47 -25.66 10.45 3.27
N SER A 48 -26.15 9.22 3.08
CA SER A 48 -25.64 8.29 2.06
C SER A 48 -25.66 8.90 0.66
N ARG A 49 -26.63 9.76 0.33
CA ARG A 49 -26.70 10.45 -0.99
C ARG A 49 -25.48 11.29 -1.36
N PHE A 50 -24.65 11.66 -0.38
CA PHE A 50 -23.46 12.47 -0.59
C PHE A 50 -22.20 11.63 -0.80
N ILE A 51 -22.24 10.33 -0.51
CA ILE A 51 -21.11 9.45 -0.76
C ILE A 51 -20.96 9.28 -2.28
N HIS A 52 -19.73 9.38 -2.78
CA HIS A 52 -19.41 9.32 -4.22
C HIS A 52 -19.98 10.46 -5.10
N LEU A 53 -20.55 11.51 -4.50
CA LEU A 53 -21.08 12.66 -5.24
C LEU A 53 -19.98 13.34 -6.06
N GLY A 54 -20.12 13.34 -7.39
CA GLY A 54 -19.19 13.99 -8.32
C GLY A 54 -17.87 13.24 -8.54
N LEU A 55 -17.80 11.97 -8.14
CA LEU A 55 -16.64 11.10 -8.33
C LEU A 55 -16.95 9.98 -9.34
N THR A 56 -15.91 9.45 -9.96
CA THR A 56 -15.95 8.21 -10.75
C THR A 56 -15.38 7.05 -9.96
N SER A 57 -15.69 5.81 -10.35
CA SER A 57 -15.12 4.59 -9.75
C SER A 57 -13.60 4.64 -9.61
N SER A 58 -12.91 5.06 -10.67
CA SER A 58 -11.44 5.15 -10.68
C SER A 58 -10.90 6.18 -9.69
N ASP A 59 -11.62 7.27 -9.44
CA ASP A 59 -11.22 8.27 -8.44
C ASP A 59 -11.07 7.64 -7.05
N VAL A 60 -11.99 6.75 -6.69
CA VAL A 60 -11.96 6.06 -5.40
C VAL A 60 -10.94 4.92 -5.42
N ILE A 61 -10.99 4.05 -6.43
CA ILE A 61 -10.17 2.84 -6.49
C ILE A 61 -8.69 3.17 -6.60
N ASP A 62 -8.30 4.05 -7.53
CA ASP A 62 -6.88 4.35 -7.77
C ASP A 62 -6.26 5.07 -6.56
N THR A 63 -7.04 5.92 -5.90
CA THR A 63 -6.60 6.61 -4.67
C THR A 63 -6.45 5.63 -3.51
N ALA A 64 -7.43 4.75 -3.30
CA ALA A 64 -7.37 3.73 -2.26
C ALA A 64 -6.16 2.78 -2.48
N LEU A 65 -5.96 2.33 -3.72
CA LEU A 65 -4.81 1.50 -4.10
C LEU A 65 -3.49 2.22 -3.82
N SER A 66 -3.39 3.51 -4.16
CA SER A 66 -2.17 4.30 -3.89
C SER A 66 -1.85 4.37 -2.39
N LEU A 67 -2.87 4.56 -1.53
CA LEU A 67 -2.69 4.54 -0.08
C LEU A 67 -2.24 3.16 0.43
N GLN A 68 -2.84 2.09 -0.07
CA GLN A 68 -2.42 0.72 0.27
C GLN A 68 -0.98 0.42 -0.15
N LEU A 69 -0.54 0.93 -1.30
CA LEU A 69 0.83 0.77 -1.77
C LEU A 69 1.82 1.53 -0.87
N VAL A 70 1.48 2.73 -0.41
CA VAL A 70 2.30 3.46 0.58
C VAL A 70 2.48 2.62 1.84
N GLU A 71 1.39 2.14 2.45
CA GLU A 71 1.44 1.30 3.66
C GLU A 71 2.25 0.01 3.43
N ALA A 72 2.03 -0.67 2.30
CA ALA A 72 2.78 -1.88 1.94
C ALA A 72 4.29 -1.59 1.79
N THR A 73 4.66 -0.47 1.19
CA THR A 73 6.08 -0.11 1.03
C THR A 73 6.77 0.22 2.34
N GLU A 74 6.04 0.74 3.34
CA GLU A 74 6.59 0.95 4.68
C GLU A 74 6.96 -0.38 5.35
N ILE A 75 6.07 -1.37 5.27
CA ILE A 75 6.32 -2.73 5.80
C ILE A 75 7.53 -3.36 5.09
N LEU A 76 7.52 -3.39 3.76
CA LEU A 76 8.62 -3.97 2.97
C LEU A 76 9.96 -3.28 3.24
N SER A 77 9.95 -1.95 3.41
CA SER A 77 11.15 -1.18 3.73
C SER A 77 11.73 -1.59 5.10
N GLN A 78 10.87 -1.86 6.07
CA GLN A 78 11.29 -2.33 7.39
C GLN A 78 11.88 -3.74 7.32
N ASP A 79 11.21 -4.67 6.63
CA ASP A 79 11.69 -6.05 6.45
C ASP A 79 13.04 -6.10 5.74
N ILE A 80 13.23 -5.27 4.71
CA ILE A 80 14.51 -5.19 3.98
C ILE A 80 15.63 -4.68 4.89
N LYS A 81 15.36 -3.69 5.75
CA LYS A 81 16.37 -3.20 6.72
C LYS A 81 16.77 -4.29 7.72
N GLU A 82 15.80 -5.05 8.22
CA GLU A 82 16.06 -6.16 9.13
C GLU A 82 16.88 -7.26 8.44
N LEU A 83 16.50 -7.65 7.23
CA LEU A 83 17.23 -8.64 6.44
C LEU A 83 18.68 -8.20 6.19
N ILE A 84 18.90 -6.94 5.85
CA ILE A 84 20.25 -6.39 5.67
C ILE A 84 21.06 -6.47 6.96
N SER A 85 20.46 -6.17 8.11
CA SER A 85 21.13 -6.28 9.41
C SER A 85 21.56 -7.72 9.69
N VAL A 86 20.68 -8.69 9.46
CA VAL A 86 20.98 -10.13 9.64
C VAL A 86 22.08 -10.59 8.68
N LEU A 87 22.01 -10.21 7.40
CA LEU A 87 23.04 -10.55 6.42
C LEU A 87 24.40 -9.94 6.78
N ALA A 88 24.42 -8.69 7.25
CA ALA A 88 25.64 -8.04 7.71
C ALA A 88 26.25 -8.77 8.92
N GLN A 89 25.43 -9.17 9.89
CA GLN A 89 25.88 -9.96 11.04
C GLN A 89 26.46 -11.30 10.59
N LYS A 90 25.80 -12.02 9.69
CA LYS A 90 26.28 -13.29 9.13
C LYS A 90 27.56 -13.12 8.31
N ALA A 91 27.70 -12.02 7.58
CA ALA A 91 28.92 -11.71 6.85
C ALA A 91 30.12 -11.52 7.81
N ILE A 92 29.91 -10.85 8.95
CA ILE A 92 30.94 -10.66 9.97
C ILE A 92 31.27 -11.97 10.69
N GLU A 93 30.25 -12.72 11.13
CA GLU A 93 30.38 -14.00 11.83
C GLU A 93 31.23 -15.00 11.01
N HIS A 94 31.00 -15.05 9.71
CA HIS A 94 31.65 -16.00 8.81
C HIS A 94 32.76 -15.38 7.95
N LYS A 95 33.30 -14.23 8.37
CA LYS A 95 34.32 -13.46 7.63
C LYS A 95 35.51 -14.32 7.16
N TYR A 96 35.90 -15.29 7.98
CA TYR A 96 37.04 -16.18 7.74
C TYR A 96 36.64 -17.66 7.58
N THR A 97 35.34 -17.96 7.47
CA THR A 97 34.88 -19.32 7.20
C THR A 97 35.18 -19.66 5.75
N VAL A 98 36.24 -20.45 5.52
CA VAL A 98 36.65 -20.89 4.17
C VAL A 98 35.57 -21.76 3.53
N MET A 99 35.26 -21.48 2.27
CA MET A 99 34.36 -22.30 1.45
C MET A 99 34.89 -22.39 0.01
N ILE A 100 34.47 -23.42 -0.73
CA ILE A 100 34.80 -23.53 -2.15
C ILE A 100 33.96 -22.54 -2.96
N GLY A 101 34.61 -21.65 -3.71
CA GLY A 101 33.94 -20.82 -4.71
C GLY A 101 33.35 -21.69 -5.81
N ARG A 102 32.29 -21.22 -6.48
CA ARG A 102 31.70 -21.93 -7.63
C ARG A 102 31.43 -20.97 -8.78
N THR A 103 31.86 -21.34 -9.99
CA THR A 103 31.51 -20.66 -11.24
C THR A 103 30.80 -21.66 -12.15
N HIS A 104 29.64 -21.28 -12.71
CA HIS A 104 28.76 -22.23 -13.43
C HIS A 104 28.45 -23.51 -12.64
N GLY A 105 28.42 -23.44 -11.31
CA GLY A 105 28.22 -24.59 -10.42
C GLY A 105 29.44 -25.48 -10.20
N ILE A 106 30.57 -25.23 -10.88
CA ILE A 106 31.82 -26.00 -10.78
C ILE A 106 32.75 -25.37 -9.75
N HIS A 107 33.50 -26.19 -9.01
CA HIS A 107 34.48 -25.73 -8.03
C HIS A 107 35.50 -24.79 -8.69
N ALA A 108 35.67 -23.62 -8.08
CA ALA A 108 36.64 -22.60 -8.43
C ALA A 108 37.61 -22.39 -7.24
N GLU A 109 38.24 -21.24 -7.15
CA GLU A 109 39.16 -20.91 -6.05
C GLU A 109 38.43 -20.82 -4.69
N PRO A 110 39.09 -21.17 -3.58
CA PRO A 110 38.56 -20.96 -2.24
C PRO A 110 38.25 -19.48 -1.96
N THR A 111 37.14 -19.23 -1.26
CA THR A 111 36.72 -17.91 -0.78
C THR A 111 36.25 -18.01 0.68
N SER A 112 35.71 -16.94 1.26
CA SER A 112 35.04 -17.01 2.57
C SER A 112 33.54 -16.78 2.46
N PHE A 113 32.76 -17.50 3.28
CA PHE A 113 31.30 -17.36 3.30
C PHE A 113 30.87 -15.93 3.65
N GLY A 114 31.63 -15.26 4.52
CA GLY A 114 31.38 -13.85 4.85
C GLY A 114 31.60 -12.89 3.68
N PHE A 115 32.55 -13.17 2.78
CA PHE A 115 32.80 -12.35 1.60
C PHE A 115 31.61 -12.35 0.62
N LEU A 116 30.95 -13.51 0.45
CA LEU A 116 29.76 -13.64 -0.40
C LEU A 116 28.62 -12.71 0.07
N ASN A 117 28.37 -12.67 1.39
CA ASN A 117 27.24 -11.95 1.99
C ASN A 117 27.45 -10.43 2.10
N ASN A 118 28.61 -9.88 1.70
CA ASN A 118 28.94 -8.46 1.85
C ASN A 118 28.50 -7.58 0.65
N HIS A 119 27.72 -8.12 -0.29
CA HIS A 119 27.22 -7.38 -1.45
C HIS A 119 26.12 -6.38 -1.05
N ARG A 120 26.46 -5.09 -1.02
CA ARG A 120 25.62 -3.96 -0.55
C ARG A 120 24.29 -3.83 -1.33
N PRO A 121 23.12 -4.01 -0.71
CA PRO A 121 21.81 -3.74 -1.34
C PRO A 121 21.37 -2.27 -1.24
N SER A 122 22.21 -1.38 -0.70
CA SER A 122 21.82 -0.03 -0.28
C SER A 122 21.31 0.88 -1.41
N GLY A 123 21.61 0.58 -2.68
CA GLY A 123 21.16 1.37 -3.82
C GLY A 123 19.72 1.10 -4.28
N GLN A 124 19.09 -0.02 -3.87
CA GLN A 124 17.75 -0.39 -4.33
C GLN A 124 16.62 0.16 -3.42
N ILE A 125 16.88 0.32 -2.12
CA ILE A 125 15.89 0.80 -1.13
C ILE A 125 15.40 2.22 -1.45
N ARG A 126 16.29 3.09 -1.96
CA ARG A 126 15.96 4.49 -2.23
C ARG A 126 14.94 4.68 -3.35
N ARG A 127 14.77 3.71 -4.26
CA ARG A 127 13.86 3.81 -5.41
C ARG A 127 12.41 3.39 -5.12
N VAL A 128 12.17 2.68 -4.02
CA VAL A 128 10.83 2.12 -3.72
C VAL A 128 9.87 3.20 -3.21
N GLY A 129 10.37 4.24 -2.52
CA GLY A 129 9.52 5.28 -1.94
C GLY A 129 9.02 6.36 -2.91
N GLU A 130 9.72 6.60 -4.03
CA GLU A 130 9.40 7.72 -4.94
C GLU A 130 8.28 7.40 -5.95
N ALA A 131 7.93 6.12 -6.14
CA ALA A 131 7.01 5.70 -7.20
C ALA A 131 5.52 5.63 -6.81
N ALA A 132 5.16 5.77 -5.53
CA ALA A 132 3.79 5.54 -5.05
C ALA A 132 2.83 6.75 -5.22
N PHE A 133 3.31 7.90 -5.69
CA PHE A 133 2.54 9.17 -5.66
C PHE A 133 1.76 9.53 -6.94
N SER A 134 1.49 8.57 -7.82
CA SER A 134 0.82 8.80 -9.11
C SER A 134 -0.63 8.32 -9.14
N GLY A 135 -1.44 8.68 -8.13
CA GLY A 135 -2.90 8.55 -8.21
C GLY A 135 -3.50 9.69 -9.07
N LYS A 136 -4.47 9.39 -9.95
CA LYS A 136 -5.10 10.34 -10.90
C LYS A 136 -5.80 11.56 -10.28
N ILE A 137 -5.76 11.74 -8.96
CA ILE A 137 -6.31 12.91 -8.27
C ILE A 137 -5.23 13.65 -7.47
N GLY A 138 -4.13 14.01 -8.14
CA GLY A 138 -3.07 14.82 -7.52
C GLY A 138 -3.46 16.26 -7.14
N ILE A 139 -4.66 16.78 -7.48
CA ILE A 139 -4.99 18.21 -7.24
C ILE A 139 -6.43 18.49 -6.75
N LYS A 140 -7.43 17.64 -7.02
CA LYS A 140 -8.83 17.94 -6.63
C LYS A 140 -9.33 17.35 -5.32
N ALA A 141 -8.84 16.18 -4.88
CA ALA A 141 -9.28 15.57 -3.63
C ALA A 141 -8.55 16.14 -2.40
N VAL A 142 -7.28 16.54 -2.56
CA VAL A 142 -6.47 17.10 -1.47
C VAL A 142 -7.01 18.45 -0.99
N ASN A 143 -7.59 19.27 -1.87
CA ASN A 143 -8.23 20.52 -1.45
C ASN A 143 -9.53 20.31 -0.65
N ILE A 144 -10.20 19.16 -0.74
CA ILE A 144 -11.41 18.91 0.06
C ILE A 144 -11.06 18.42 1.47
N ILE A 145 -9.86 17.86 1.67
CA ILE A 145 -9.40 17.40 2.99
C ILE A 145 -8.57 18.49 3.71
N ASN A 146 -7.84 19.33 2.98
CA ASN A 146 -7.02 20.40 3.57
C ASN A 146 -7.77 21.73 3.80
N ASP A 147 -8.95 21.95 3.20
CA ASP A 147 -9.78 23.14 3.48
C ASP A 147 -10.64 23.02 4.77
N PHE A 148 -10.42 21.97 5.59
CA PHE A 148 -11.19 21.70 6.80
C PHE A 148 -10.34 21.45 8.07
N TYR A 149 -9.05 21.79 8.02
CA TYR A 149 -8.23 22.01 9.22
C TYR A 149 -8.00 23.50 9.43
#